data_AF-A0A9E0FQD0-F1
#
_entry.id   AF-A0A9E0FQD0-F1
#
_cell.length_a   1.000
_cell.length_b   1.000
_cell.length_c   1.000
_cell.angle_alpha   90.00
_cell.angle_beta   90.00
_cell.angle_gamma   90.00
#
_symmetry.space_group_name_H-M   'P 1'
#
loop_
_entity.id
_entity.type
_entity.pdbx_description
1 polymer ?
#
loop_
_entity_poly.entity_id
_entity_poly.type
_entity_poly.pdbx_seq_one_letter_code
_entity_poly.pdbx_strand_id
1 'polypeptide(L)'
;MKRRAIIGLGISCLLASCAHQGQSGLPGMAWSLDHAEGEGAKLAYGQPQSDNVLIMMTCQPRSGQVLVSMNTPMDAPSDAINLASKHYNSRLAAETTPGMGEGAVYVEAKAPVTDPTLASFAASGDLSVVANGRKTPMPVSGAERGTVNDFFASCRA
;
A
#
# COMPACT_ATOMS: atom_id res chain seq x y z
N MET A 1 -26.86 67.55 4.06
CA MET A 1 -27.50 66.36 4.69
C MET A 1 -28.28 65.64 3.59
N LYS A 2 -28.22 64.33 3.28
CA LYS A 2 -27.46 63.14 3.66
C LYS A 2 -27.44 62.23 2.41
N ARG A 3 -26.30 61.62 2.08
CA ARG A 3 -26.08 60.76 0.90
C ARG A 3 -26.78 59.40 1.09
N ARG A 4 -27.46 58.88 0.05
CA ARG A 4 -28.01 57.52 0.05
C ARG A 4 -26.99 56.57 -0.57
N ALA A 5 -26.50 55.61 0.22
CA ALA A 5 -25.57 54.57 -0.20
C ALA A 5 -26.35 53.38 -0.77
N ILE A 6 -25.95 52.93 -1.96
CA ILE A 6 -26.43 51.69 -2.58
C ILE A 6 -25.45 50.59 -2.14
N ILE A 7 -25.96 49.61 -1.39
CA ILE A 7 -25.21 48.42 -0.98
C ILE A 7 -25.30 47.41 -2.13
N GLY A 8 -24.21 47.25 -2.87
CA GLY A 8 -24.05 46.18 -3.86
C GLY A 8 -23.56 44.91 -3.18
N LEU A 9 -24.37 43.84 -3.23
CA LEU A 9 -23.95 42.48 -2.91
C LEU A 9 -22.93 42.00 -3.94
N GLY A 10 -21.68 41.78 -3.50
CA GLY A 10 -20.67 41.06 -4.27
C GLY A 10 -20.46 39.67 -3.69
N ILE A 11 -21.01 38.66 -4.35
CA ILE A 11 -20.79 37.24 -4.11
C ILE A 11 -19.38 36.90 -4.62
N SER A 12 -18.48 36.47 -3.72
CA SER A 12 -17.16 35.96 -4.10
C SER A 12 -17.11 34.45 -3.87
N CYS A 13 -17.06 33.70 -4.96
CA CYS A 13 -16.88 32.25 -5.01
C CYS A 13 -15.63 31.84 -4.21
N LEU A 14 -15.83 31.06 -3.14
CA LEU A 14 -14.77 30.30 -2.49
C LEU A 14 -14.43 29.11 -3.39
N LEU A 15 -13.42 29.24 -4.24
CA LEU A 15 -12.81 28.10 -4.93
C LEU A 15 -12.03 27.30 -3.88
N ALA A 16 -12.69 26.28 -3.32
CA ALA A 16 -12.01 25.24 -2.56
C ALA A 16 -11.11 24.46 -3.52
N SER A 17 -9.85 24.90 -3.64
CA SER A 17 -8.79 24.09 -4.24
C SER A 17 -8.54 22.93 -3.28
N CYS A 18 -9.21 21.80 -3.52
CA CYS A 18 -8.76 20.53 -2.98
C CYS A 18 -7.44 20.21 -3.67
N ALA A 19 -6.34 20.76 -3.15
CA ALA A 19 -5.02 20.24 -3.42
C ALA A 19 -5.02 18.80 -2.92
N HIS A 20 -5.31 17.86 -3.82
CA HIS A 20 -5.15 16.44 -3.59
C HIS A 20 -3.63 16.23 -3.50
N GLN A 21 -3.06 16.50 -2.32
CA GLN A 21 -1.70 16.11 -1.99
C GLN A 21 -1.67 14.61 -2.16
N GLY A 22 -1.15 14.14 -3.30
CA GLY A 22 -0.90 12.72 -3.52
C GLY A 22 -0.12 12.20 -2.32
N GLN A 23 -0.48 11.02 -1.84
CA GLN A 23 0.27 10.40 -0.76
C GLN A 23 1.71 10.24 -1.22
N SER A 24 2.63 10.95 -0.58
CA SER A 24 4.06 10.80 -0.84
C SER A 24 4.54 9.51 -0.17
N GLY A 25 5.07 8.60 -0.97
CA GLY A 25 5.73 7.39 -0.48
C GLY A 25 7.05 7.70 0.23
N LEU A 26 7.67 6.67 0.79
CA LEU A 26 9.03 6.77 1.30
C LEU A 26 10.01 7.10 0.15
N PRO A 27 10.93 8.08 0.32
CA PRO A 27 11.88 8.47 -0.71
C PRO A 27 12.75 7.30 -1.18
N GLY A 28 12.95 7.17 -2.50
CA GLY A 28 13.83 6.16 -3.08
C GLY A 28 13.26 4.73 -3.11
N MET A 29 12.00 4.54 -2.72
CA MET A 29 11.31 3.25 -2.80
C MET A 29 10.43 3.19 -4.05
N ALA A 30 10.31 1.99 -4.62
CA ALA A 30 9.54 1.72 -5.83
C ALA A 30 8.91 0.33 -5.77
N TRP A 31 7.89 0.11 -6.60
CA TRP A 31 7.29 -1.20 -6.84
C TRP A 31 8.03 -1.96 -7.94
N SER A 32 8.42 -3.21 -7.67
CA SER A 32 9.01 -4.12 -8.67
C SER A 32 8.24 -5.44 -8.71
N LEU A 33 8.14 -6.02 -9.91
CA LEU A 33 7.57 -7.34 -10.15
C LEU A 33 8.65 -8.25 -10.69
N ASP A 34 8.87 -9.35 -9.99
CA ASP A 34 9.74 -10.44 -10.40
C ASP A 34 8.92 -11.71 -10.62
N HIS A 35 9.38 -12.54 -11.55
CA HIS A 35 8.86 -13.89 -11.75
C HIS A 35 10.03 -14.87 -11.67
N ALA A 36 9.92 -15.87 -10.81
CA ALA A 36 10.85 -16.98 -10.76
C ALA A 36 10.12 -18.29 -11.04
N GLU A 37 10.74 -19.12 -11.88
CA GLU A 37 10.20 -20.42 -12.24
C GLU A 37 10.04 -21.28 -10.98
N GLY A 38 8.83 -21.79 -10.73
CA GLY A 38 8.49 -22.54 -9.51
C GLY A 38 8.11 -21.69 -8.28
N GLU A 39 8.46 -20.39 -8.25
CA GLU A 39 8.17 -19.51 -7.10
C GLU A 39 6.94 -18.62 -7.33
N GLY A 40 6.58 -18.39 -8.60
CA GLY A 40 5.41 -17.59 -8.97
C GLY A 40 5.72 -16.11 -9.13
N ALA A 41 4.70 -15.27 -8.98
CA ALA A 41 4.83 -13.82 -9.09
C ALA A 41 5.22 -13.23 -7.73
N LYS A 42 6.17 -12.28 -7.72
CA LYS A 42 6.63 -11.56 -6.55
C LYS A 42 6.56 -10.06 -6.80
N LEU A 43 5.71 -9.37 -6.04
CA LEU A 43 5.60 -7.92 -6.05
C LEU A 43 6.23 -7.37 -4.76
N ALA A 44 7.20 -6.47 -4.88
CA ALA A 44 7.90 -5.89 -3.73
C ALA A 44 7.85 -4.36 -3.78
N TYR A 45 7.71 -3.73 -2.61
CA TYR A 45 7.95 -2.30 -2.44
C TYR A 45 9.26 -2.12 -1.66
N GLY A 46 10.28 -1.64 -2.34
CA GLY A 46 11.65 -1.66 -1.86
C GLY A 46 12.53 -0.60 -2.51
N GLN A 47 13.73 -0.45 -1.99
CA GLN A 47 14.75 0.32 -2.67
C GLN A 47 15.23 -0.48 -3.89
N PRO A 48 15.28 0.11 -5.10
CA PRO A 48 15.75 -0.60 -6.29
C PRO A 48 17.15 -1.18 -6.09
N GLN A 49 17.35 -2.42 -6.58
CA GLN A 49 18.64 -3.12 -6.55
C GLN A 49 19.23 -3.25 -5.13
N SER A 50 18.37 -3.47 -4.14
CA SER A 50 18.73 -3.58 -2.73
C SER A 50 17.86 -4.63 -2.04
N ASP A 51 18.40 -5.22 -0.98
CA ASP A 51 17.64 -6.09 -0.06
C ASP A 51 16.75 -5.29 0.91
N ASN A 52 16.74 -3.96 0.80
CA ASN A 52 15.88 -3.07 1.58
C ASN A 52 14.44 -3.10 1.04
N VAL A 53 13.67 -4.08 1.48
CA VAL A 53 12.26 -4.29 1.11
C VAL A 53 11.37 -4.02 2.32
N LEU A 54 10.36 -3.17 2.14
CA LEU A 54 9.39 -2.85 3.20
C LEU A 54 8.27 -3.88 3.25
N ILE A 55 7.70 -4.23 2.09
CA ILE A 55 6.67 -5.26 1.98
C ILE A 55 6.90 -6.07 0.70
N MET A 56 6.61 -7.36 0.80
CA MET A 56 6.62 -8.28 -0.32
C MET A 56 5.26 -8.99 -0.38
N MET A 57 4.79 -9.24 -1.60
CA MET A 57 3.63 -10.05 -1.89
C MET A 57 4.04 -11.13 -2.88
N THR A 58 3.70 -12.38 -2.59
CA THR A 58 3.92 -13.50 -3.52
C THR A 58 2.63 -14.25 -3.78
N CYS A 59 2.53 -14.85 -4.96
CA CYS A 59 1.45 -15.78 -5.27
C CYS A 59 1.87 -16.82 -6.29
N GLN A 60 1.36 -18.03 -6.11
CA GLN A 60 1.41 -19.05 -7.15
C GLN A 60 0.38 -18.72 -8.24
N PRO A 61 0.68 -18.96 -9.53
CA PRO A 61 -0.24 -18.67 -10.61
C PRO A 61 -1.62 -19.31 -10.39
N ARG A 62 -2.69 -18.52 -10.51
CA ARG A 62 -4.09 -18.94 -10.33
C ARG A 62 -4.41 -19.56 -8.97
N SER A 63 -3.61 -19.30 -7.94
CA SER A 63 -3.86 -19.83 -6.60
C SER A 63 -5.04 -19.17 -5.87
N GLY A 64 -5.45 -17.96 -6.31
CA GLY A 64 -6.44 -17.15 -5.60
C GLY A 64 -5.95 -16.63 -4.25
N GLN A 65 -4.68 -16.81 -3.91
CA GLN A 65 -4.09 -16.42 -2.62
C GLN A 65 -2.84 -15.56 -2.82
N VAL A 66 -2.66 -14.61 -1.91
CA VAL A 66 -1.48 -13.76 -1.81
C VAL A 66 -0.86 -14.00 -0.43
N LEU A 67 0.43 -14.31 -0.40
CA LEU A 67 1.24 -14.27 0.81
C LEU A 67 1.83 -12.88 0.92
N VAL A 68 1.56 -12.18 2.02
CA VAL A 68 2.09 -10.85 2.32
C VAL A 68 3.14 -10.99 3.41
N SER A 69 4.32 -10.41 3.21
CA SER A 69 5.39 -10.49 4.19
C SER A 69 6.17 -9.19 4.36
N MET A 70 6.75 -9.01 5.55
CA MET A 70 7.60 -7.87 5.90
C MET A 70 8.50 -8.19 7.09
N ASN A 71 9.53 -7.37 7.32
CA ASN A 71 10.27 -7.36 8.58
C ASN A 71 9.70 -6.29 9.51
N THR A 72 9.60 -6.61 10.80
CA THR A 72 9.16 -5.70 11.87
C THR A 72 10.15 -5.76 13.04
N PRO A 73 10.32 -4.69 13.84
CA PRO A 73 11.07 -4.76 15.08
C PRO A 73 10.52 -5.82 16.04
N MET A 74 11.40 -6.49 16.80
CA MET A 74 11.03 -7.56 17.75
C MET A 74 10.11 -7.07 18.88
N ASP A 75 10.17 -5.80 19.23
CA ASP A 75 9.33 -5.15 20.25
C ASP A 75 8.00 -4.61 19.69
N ALA A 76 7.76 -4.73 18.38
CA ALA A 76 6.51 -4.32 17.75
C ALA A 76 5.48 -5.47 17.73
N PRO A 77 4.17 -5.16 17.78
CA PRO A 77 3.12 -6.15 17.53
C PRO A 77 3.32 -6.84 16.18
N SER A 78 3.31 -8.18 16.19
CA SER A 78 3.62 -9.03 15.04
C SER A 78 2.60 -10.15 14.81
N ASP A 79 1.47 -10.11 15.53
CA ASP A 79 0.36 -11.07 15.42
C ASP A 79 -0.51 -10.85 14.17
N ALA A 80 -0.38 -9.69 13.52
CA ALA A 80 -1.08 -9.39 12.28
C ALA A 80 -0.34 -8.36 11.41
N ILE A 81 -0.53 -8.48 10.10
CA ILE A 81 -0.22 -7.43 9.13
C ILE A 81 -1.48 -6.62 8.89
N ASN A 82 -1.44 -5.32 9.21
CA ASN A 82 -2.56 -4.42 8.96
C ASN A 82 -2.32 -3.63 7.67
N LEU A 83 -3.21 -3.78 6.71
CA LEU A 83 -3.19 -3.07 5.44
C LEU A 83 -4.35 -2.08 5.36
N ALA A 84 -4.13 -0.98 4.66
CA ALA A 84 -5.17 -0.03 4.30
C ALA A 84 -5.05 0.34 2.81
N SER A 85 -6.20 0.51 2.16
CA SER A 85 -6.31 1.02 0.79
C SER A 85 -7.60 1.80 0.68
N LYS A 86 -7.52 3.10 0.37
CA LYS A 86 -8.67 4.01 0.38
C LYS A 86 -9.44 3.90 1.72
N HIS A 87 -10.70 3.48 1.69
CA HIS A 87 -11.54 3.28 2.88
C HIS A 87 -11.54 1.83 3.40
N TYR A 88 -10.88 0.91 2.70
CA TYR A 88 -10.77 -0.49 3.13
C TYR A 88 -9.57 -0.68 4.06
N ASN A 89 -9.75 -1.56 5.05
CA ASN A 89 -8.70 -1.97 5.97
C ASN A 89 -8.82 -3.48 6.19
N SER A 90 -7.68 -4.17 6.19
CA SER A 90 -7.60 -5.61 6.47
C SER A 90 -6.60 -5.85 7.59
N ARG A 91 -6.99 -6.71 8.54
CA ARG A 91 -6.09 -7.25 9.57
C ARG A 91 -5.84 -8.71 9.23
N LEU A 92 -4.68 -8.99 8.67
CA LEU A 92 -4.29 -10.32 8.23
C LEU A 92 -3.56 -11.02 9.37
N ALA A 93 -4.11 -12.12 9.89
CA ALA A 93 -3.44 -12.89 10.93
C ALA A 93 -2.07 -13.38 10.43
N ALA A 94 -1.02 -13.12 11.20
CA ALA A 94 0.35 -13.36 10.78
C ALA A 94 1.01 -14.47 11.59
N GLU A 95 1.87 -15.23 10.91
CA GLU A 95 2.85 -16.12 11.49
C GLU A 95 4.19 -15.38 11.56
N THR A 96 5.01 -15.73 12.55
CA THR A 96 6.28 -15.04 12.81
C THR A 96 7.44 -16.03 12.85
N THR A 97 8.57 -15.61 12.30
CA THR A 97 9.86 -16.30 12.41
C THR A 97 10.95 -15.30 12.76
N PRO A 98 12.11 -15.73 13.29
CA PRO A 98 13.27 -14.85 13.41
C PRO A 98 13.57 -14.16 12.08
N GLY A 99 13.76 -12.84 12.11
CA GLY A 99 14.13 -12.06 10.93
C GLY A 99 15.62 -12.21 10.59
N MET A 100 15.99 -11.77 9.39
CA MET A 100 17.39 -11.80 8.92
C MET A 100 18.30 -10.76 9.59
N GLY A 101 17.71 -9.71 10.19
CA GLY A 101 18.44 -8.66 10.91
C GLY A 101 18.40 -8.85 12.42
N GLU A 102 19.43 -8.35 13.12
CA GLU A 102 19.43 -8.31 14.58
C GLU A 102 18.23 -7.48 15.09
N GLY A 103 17.45 -8.05 16.02
CA GLY A 103 16.26 -7.40 16.56
C GLY A 103 15.08 -7.34 15.58
N ALA A 104 15.10 -8.05 14.45
CA ALA A 104 14.00 -8.13 13.51
C ALA A 104 13.21 -9.45 13.65
N VAL A 105 11.90 -9.35 13.40
CA VAL A 105 10.97 -10.48 13.24
C VAL A 105 10.45 -10.44 11.82
N TYR A 106 10.50 -11.56 11.13
CA TYR A 106 9.87 -11.72 9.84
C TYR A 106 8.42 -12.17 10.07
N VAL A 107 7.48 -11.45 9.46
CA VAL A 107 6.05 -11.73 9.59
C VAL A 107 5.45 -12.05 8.24
N GLU A 108 4.58 -13.06 8.21
CA GLU A 108 3.89 -13.50 6.99
C GLU A 108 2.41 -13.71 7.25
N ALA A 109 1.56 -13.26 6.33
CA ALA A 109 0.13 -13.48 6.41
C ALA A 109 -0.45 -13.85 5.04
N LYS A 110 -1.38 -14.80 5.03
CA LYS A 110 -2.12 -15.15 3.81
C LYS A 110 -3.40 -14.34 3.71
N ALA A 111 -3.72 -13.91 2.49
CA ALA A 111 -4.98 -13.27 2.15
C ALA A 111 -5.54 -13.85 0.85
N PRO A 112 -6.86 -13.99 0.72
CA PRO A 112 -7.45 -14.24 -0.60
C PRO A 112 -7.16 -13.05 -1.52
N VAL A 113 -6.95 -13.29 -2.81
CA VAL A 113 -6.75 -12.22 -3.81
C VAL A 113 -7.97 -11.28 -3.90
N THR A 114 -9.13 -11.75 -3.43
CA THR A 114 -10.38 -11.00 -3.33
C THR A 114 -10.54 -10.23 -2.01
N ASP A 115 -9.54 -10.20 -1.14
CA ASP A 115 -9.54 -9.36 0.06
C ASP A 115 -9.85 -7.89 -0.36
N PRO A 116 -10.82 -7.22 0.28
CA PRO A 116 -11.26 -5.90 -0.16
C PRO A 116 -10.14 -4.84 -0.21
N THR A 117 -9.17 -4.93 0.70
CA THR A 117 -8.03 -4.02 0.74
C THR A 117 -7.06 -4.30 -0.41
N LEU A 118 -6.76 -5.57 -0.69
CA LEU A 118 -5.93 -5.96 -1.83
C LEU A 118 -6.61 -5.64 -3.18
N ALA A 119 -7.91 -5.89 -3.30
CA ALA A 119 -8.69 -5.54 -4.49
C ALA A 119 -8.73 -4.02 -4.73
N SER A 120 -8.90 -3.23 -3.66
CA SER A 120 -8.82 -1.76 -3.73
C SER A 120 -7.42 -1.30 -4.13
N PHE A 121 -6.36 -1.92 -3.61
CA PHE A 121 -4.98 -1.62 -3.99
C PHE A 121 -4.75 -1.89 -5.48
N ALA A 122 -5.15 -3.07 -5.98
CA ALA A 122 -5.05 -3.40 -7.40
C ALA A 122 -5.77 -2.37 -8.28
N ALA A 123 -6.97 -1.93 -7.87
CA ALA A 123 -7.76 -0.97 -8.63
C ALA A 123 -7.18 0.46 -8.59
N SER A 124 -6.67 0.90 -7.43
CA SER A 124 -6.37 2.31 -7.18
C SER A 124 -4.89 2.67 -7.11
N GLY A 125 -4.01 1.68 -6.93
CA GLY A 125 -2.59 1.92 -6.64
C GLY A 125 -2.32 2.50 -5.24
N ASP A 126 -3.31 2.47 -4.35
CA ASP A 126 -3.23 2.95 -2.98
C ASP A 126 -3.02 1.78 -2.03
N LEU A 127 -1.90 1.78 -1.31
CA LEU A 127 -1.65 0.84 -0.22
C LEU A 127 -0.90 1.53 0.90
N SER A 128 -1.22 1.16 2.13
CA SER A 128 -0.46 1.52 3.30
C SER A 128 -0.34 0.32 4.24
N VAL A 129 0.81 0.19 4.88
CA VAL A 129 0.93 -0.61 6.10
C VAL A 129 0.50 0.26 7.28
N VAL A 130 -0.26 -0.31 8.21
CA VAL A 130 -0.69 0.36 9.44
C VAL A 130 0.03 -0.26 10.63
N ALA A 131 0.84 0.53 11.32
CA ALA A 131 1.56 0.08 12.51
C ALA A 131 1.49 1.18 13.58
N ASN A 132 1.18 0.82 14.82
CA ASN A 132 1.07 1.75 15.95
C ASN A 132 0.16 2.97 15.65
N GLY A 133 -0.95 2.72 14.94
CA GLY A 133 -1.90 3.77 14.52
C GLY A 133 -1.41 4.68 13.39
N ARG A 134 -0.20 4.47 12.86
CA ARG A 134 0.37 5.26 11.76
C ARG A 134 0.27 4.50 10.44
N LYS A 135 -0.10 5.23 9.38
CA LYS A 135 -0.11 4.71 8.01
C LYS A 135 1.20 5.06 7.32
N THR A 136 1.87 4.07 6.75
CA THR A 136 3.02 4.24 5.88
C THR A 136 2.57 4.02 4.43
N PRO A 137 2.39 5.08 3.63
CA PRO A 137 1.90 4.97 2.26
C PRO A 137 2.97 4.40 1.32
N MET A 138 2.52 3.60 0.37
CA MET A 138 3.31 2.97 -0.69
C MET A 138 2.61 3.21 -2.03
N PRO A 139 2.57 4.47 -2.48
CA PRO A 139 1.84 4.84 -3.69
C PRO A 139 2.43 4.14 -4.91
N VAL A 140 1.57 3.74 -5.84
CA VAL A 140 1.98 3.23 -7.15
C VAL A 140 2.05 4.43 -8.11
N SER A 141 3.24 4.68 -8.66
CA SER A 141 3.41 5.66 -9.72
C SER A 141 2.73 5.22 -11.02
N GLY A 142 2.51 6.15 -11.94
CA GLY A 142 1.91 5.82 -13.24
C GLY A 142 2.68 4.73 -14.01
N ALA A 143 4.01 4.71 -13.90
CA ALA A 143 4.87 3.72 -14.54
C ALA A 143 4.73 2.31 -13.93
N GLU A 144 4.36 2.22 -12.65
CA GLU A 144 4.26 0.96 -11.89
C GLU A 144 2.84 0.35 -11.94
N ARG A 145 1.86 1.05 -12.54
CA ARG A 145 0.49 0.53 -12.63
C ARG A 145 0.42 -0.81 -13.38
N GLY A 146 1.22 -0.98 -14.43
CA GLY A 146 1.33 -2.25 -15.16
C GLY A 146 1.85 -3.36 -14.24
N THR A 147 2.97 -3.11 -13.57
CA THR A 147 3.61 -3.99 -12.58
C THR A 147 2.63 -4.54 -11.54
N VAL A 148 1.84 -3.66 -10.90
CA VAL A 148 0.87 -4.09 -9.90
C VAL A 148 -0.29 -4.88 -10.52
N ASN A 149 -0.78 -4.45 -11.70
CA ASN A 149 -1.87 -5.15 -12.37
C ASN A 149 -1.45 -6.57 -12.80
N ASP A 150 -0.24 -6.73 -13.31
CA ASP A 150 0.31 -7.99 -13.77
C ASP A 150 0.47 -8.99 -12.60
N PHE A 151 0.93 -8.52 -11.44
CA PHE A 151 0.95 -9.34 -10.22
C PHE A 151 -0.44 -9.90 -9.90
N PHE A 152 -1.44 -9.02 -9.75
CA PHE A 152 -2.79 -9.47 -9.40
C PHE A 152 -3.45 -10.31 -10.52
N ALA A 153 -3.07 -10.11 -11.78
CA ALA A 153 -3.52 -10.96 -12.89
C ALA A 153 -2.96 -12.38 -12.74
N SER A 154 -1.68 -12.54 -12.40
CA SER A 154 -1.05 -13.85 -12.15
C SER A 154 -1.72 -14.60 -10.99
N CYS A 155 -2.16 -13.91 -9.93
CA CYS A 155 -2.74 -14.55 -8.75
C CYS A 155 -4.19 -15.02 -8.92
N ARG A 156 -4.98 -14.39 -9.80
CA ARG A 156 -6.42 -14.67 -9.95
C ARG A 156 -6.65 -16.07 -10.55
N ALA A 157 -7.52 -16.84 -9.89
CA ALA A 157 -7.92 -18.20 -10.28
C ALA A 157 -8.87 -18.21 -11.49
#